data_AF-A0A163YU62-F1
#
_entry.id   AF-A0A163YU62-F1
#
_cell.length_a   1.000
_cell.length_b   1.000
_cell.length_c   1.000
_cell.angle_alpha   90.00
_cell.angle_beta   90.00
_cell.angle_gamma   90.00
#
_symmetry.space_group_name_H-M   'P 1'
#
loop_
_entity.id
_entity.type
_entity.pdbx_description
1 polymer ?
#
loop_
_entity_poly.entity_id
_entity_poly.type
_entity_poly.pdbx_seq_one_letter_code
_entity_poly.pdbx_strand_id
1 'polypeptide(L)' 'MKIVFDEKAISDLENIRQWIARESPWMATRVIEELFSNIWSLSVFLHGGDGAWSQGRANSS' A
#
# COMPACT_ATOMS: atom_id res chain seq x y z
N MET A 1 2.19 -1.76 12.94
CA MET A 1 0.91 -1.12 12.55
C MET A 1 0.13 -2.14 11.74
N LYS A 2 -1.17 -2.34 11.99
CA LYS A 2 -1.99 -3.29 11.22
C LYS A 2 -2.68 -2.54 10.08
N ILE A 3 -2.50 -3.00 8.85
CA ILE A 3 -3.25 -2.47 7.69
C ILE A 3 -4.65 -3.07 7.75
N VAL A 4 -5.66 -2.20 7.75
CA VAL A 4 -7.06 -2.58 7.72
C VAL A 4 -7.72 -1.76 6.63
N PHE A 5 -8.36 -2.43 5.68
CA PHE A 5 -9.17 -1.79 4.66
C PHE A 5 -10.59 -1.63 5.19
N ASP A 6 -11.19 -0.48 4.92
CA ASP A 6 -12.62 -0.32 5.12
C ASP A 6 -13.43 -1.01 4.00
N GLU A 7 -14.73 -1.14 4.20
CA GLU A 7 -15.62 -1.82 3.26
C GLU A 7 -15.65 -1.16 1.88
N LYS A 8 -15.48 0.17 1.81
CA LYS A 8 -15.44 0.90 0.54
C LYS A 8 -14.18 0.57 -0.23
N ALA A 9 -13.03 0.59 0.43
CA ALA A 9 -11.75 0.23 -0.16
C ALA A 9 -11.77 -1.21 -0.68
N ILE A 10 -12.37 -2.15 0.07
CA ILE A 10 -12.56 -3.52 -0.40
C ILE A 10 -13.44 -3.57 -1.66
N SER A 11 -14.56 -2.83 -1.67
CA SER A 11 -15.44 -2.76 -2.84
C SER A 11 -14.74 -2.16 -4.06
N ASP A 12 -13.91 -1.13 -3.87
CA ASP A 12 -13.16 -0.49 -4.95
C ASP A 12 -12.13 -1.45 -5.56
N LEU A 13 -11.42 -2.22 -4.72
CA LEU A 13 -10.48 -3.24 -5.18
C LEU A 13 -11.16 -4.32 -6.03
N GLU A 14 -12.34 -4.78 -5.61
CA GLU A 14 -13.09 -5.78 -6.37
C GLU A 14 -13.61 -5.20 -7.69
N ASN A 15 -14.10 -3.96 -7.69
CA ASN A 15 -14.54 -3.27 -8.91
C ASN A 15 -13.40 -3.11 -9.91
N ILE A 16 -12.21 -2.69 -9.46
CA ILE A 16 -11.01 -2.54 -10.29
C ILE A 16 -10.58 -3.91 -10.85
N ARG A 17 -10.52 -4.93 -10.00
CA ARG A 17 -10.16 -6.29 -10.42
C ARG A 17 -11.12 -6.81 -11.50
N GLN A 18 -12.42 -6.66 -11.29
CA GLN A 18 -13.44 -7.07 -12.25
C GLN A 18 -13.37 -6.28 -13.56
N TRP A 19 -13.11 -4.98 -13.50
CA TRP A 19 -12.97 -4.15 -14.68
C TRP A 19 -11.78 -4.61 -15.55
N ILE A 20 -10.62 -4.82 -14.94
CA ILE A 20 -9.42 -5.29 -15.66
C ILE A 20 -9.61 -6.73 -16.16
N ALA A 21 -10.24 -7.60 -15.37
CA ALA A 21 -10.44 -9.00 -15.72
C ALA A 21 -11.30 -9.21 -16.98
N ARG A 22 -12.13 -8.21 -17.36
CA ARG A 22 -12.91 -8.25 -18.60
C ARG A 22 -12.02 -8.29 -19.84
N GLU A 23 -10.88 -7.60 -19.79
CA GLU A 23 -9.92 -7.55 -20.89
C GLU A 23 -8.80 -8.57 -20.69
N SER A 24 -8.35 -8.73 -19.45
CA SER A 24 -7.18 -9.52 -19.13
C SER A 24 -7.21 -10.02 -17.67
N PRO A 25 -7.67 -11.28 -17.45
CA PRO A 25 -7.70 -11.88 -16.11
C PRO A 25 -6.31 -11.96 -15.45
N TRP A 26 -5.27 -12.20 -16.25
CA TRP A 26 -3.90 -12.32 -15.73
C TRP A 26 -3.34 -10.96 -15.26
N MET A 27 -3.68 -9.88 -15.96
CA MET A 27 -3.30 -8.53 -15.53
C MET A 27 -4.06 -8.10 -14.26
N ALA A 28 -5.33 -8.49 -14.13
CA ALA A 28 -6.11 -8.19 -12.93
C ALA A 28 -5.43 -8.76 -11.67
N THR A 29 -4.92 -9.99 -11.74
CA THR A 29 -4.16 -10.59 -10.63
C THR A 29 -2.88 -9.81 -10.33
N ARG A 30 -2.06 -9.50 -11.35
CA ARG A 30 -0.79 -8.80 -11.17
C ARG A 30 -0.96 -7.41 -10.55
N VAL A 31 -1.97 -6.65 -10.98
CA VAL A 31 -2.24 -5.31 -10.45
C VAL A 31 -2.60 -5.36 -8.97
N ILE A 32 -3.42 -6.33 -8.57
CA ILE A 32 -3.81 -6.50 -7.17
C ILE A 32 -2.60 -6.92 -6.32
N GLU A 33 -1.77 -7.85 -6.79
CA GLU A 33 -0.54 -8.25 -6.10
C GLU A 33 0.43 -7.08 -5.90
N GLU A 34 0.65 -6.27 -6.94
CA GLU A 34 1.54 -5.10 -6.88
C GLU A 34 1.01 -4.05 -5.90
N LEU A 35 -0.31 -3.81 -5.89
CA LEU A 35 -0.94 -2.90 -4.95
C LEU A 35 -0.71 -3.34 -3.49
N PHE A 36 -0.93 -4.62 -3.18
CA PHE A 36 -0.69 -5.15 -1.85
C PHE A 36 0.79 -5.09 -1.45
N SER A 37 1.70 -5.35 -2.38
CA SER A 37 3.15 -5.22 -2.15
C SER A 37 3.55 -3.78 -1.78
N ASN A 38 3.03 -2.80 -2.51
CA ASN A 38 3.30 -1.39 -2.25
C ASN A 38 2.71 -0.91 -0.93
N ILE A 39 1.48 -1.33 -0.61
CA ILE A 39 0.82 -1.02 0.67
C ILE A 39 1.59 -1.63 1.85
N TRP A 40 2.09 -2.87 1.69
CA TRP A 40 2.96 -3.49 2.67
C TRP A 40 4.26 -2.70 2.86
N SER A 41 4.94 -2.32 1.78
CA SER A 41 6.16 -1.51 1.81
C SER A 41 5.95 -0.18 2.56
N LEU A 42 4.83 0.50 2.30
CA LEU A 42 4.44 1.71 3.01
C LEU A 42 4.28 1.48 4.51
N SER A 43 3.67 0.36 4.91
CA SER A 43 3.51 0.03 6.33
C SER A 43 4.83 -0.23 7.04
N VAL A 44 5.80 -0.83 6.34
CA VAL A 44 7.17 -1.06 6.85
C VAL A 44 7.91 0.26 6.98
N PHE A 45 7.82 1.14 5.98
CA PHE A 45 8.44 2.46 6.02
C PHE A 45 7.88 3.31 7.17
N LEU A 46 6.56 3.34 7.34
CA LEU A 46 5.91 4.04 8.45
C LEU A 46 6.27 3.43 9.81
N HIS A 47 6.61 2.14 9.89
CA HIS A 47 7.15 1.52 11.12
C HIS A 47 8.61 1.89 11.39
N GLY A 48 9.42 2.12 10.36
CA GLY A 48 10.81 2.54 10.49
C GLY A 48 11.04 4.05 10.59
N GLY A 49 10.01 4.86 10.28
CA GLY A 49 10.11 6.32 10.12
C GLY A 49 10.17 7.12 11.42
N ASP A 50 9.73 6.59 12.56
CA ASP A 50 9.69 7.32 13.83
C ASP A 50 11.09 7.59 14.44
N GLY A 51 12.15 6.92 13.93
CA GLY A 51 13.53 7.14 14.36
C GLY A 51 14.38 8.02 13.42
N ALA A 52 14.01 8.16 12.14
CA ALA A 52 14.92 8.71 11.14
C ALA A 52 14.78 10.23 10.91
N TRP A 53 13.60 10.81 11.16
CA TRP A 53 13.37 12.25 10.97
C TRP A 53 13.73 13.09 12.20
N SER A 54 14.05 12.46 13.32
CA SER A 54 14.37 13.12 14.60
C SER A 54 15.85 13.45 14.76
N GLN A 55 16.75 12.82 14.00
CA GLN A 55 18.21 12.92 14.22
C GLN A 55 18.91 13.98 13.35
N GLY A 56 18.20 14.64 12.43
CA GLY A 56 18.75 15.73 11.60
C GLY A 56 18.65 17.13 12.21
N ARG A 57 17.93 17.32 13.32
CA ARG A 57 17.66 18.66 13.89
C ARG A 57 18.39 18.98 15.19
N ALA A 58 19.15 18.02 15.74
CA ALA A 58 19.85 18.19 17.02
C ALA A 58 21.36 18.49 16.91
N ASN A 59 21.92 18.53 15.69
CA ASN A 59 23.36 18.74 15.47
C ASN A 59 23.66 20.10 14.82
N SER A 60 23.00 21.15 15.30
CA SER A 60 23.22 22.54 14.89
C SER A 60 23.19 23.46 16.11
N SER A 61 24.16 23.29 17.01
CA SER A 61 24.50 24.24 18.07
C SER A 61 26.01 24.33 18.19
#